data_AF-A0A163KDE5-F1
#
_entry.id   AF-A0A163KDE5-F1
#
_cell.length_a   1.000
_cell.length_b   1.000
_cell.length_c   1.000
_cell.angle_alpha   90.00
_cell.angle_beta   90.00
_cell.angle_gamma   90.00
#
_symmetry.space_group_name_H-M   'P 1'
#
loop_
_entity.id
_entity.type
_entity.pdbx_description
1 polymer ?
#
loop_
_entity_poly.entity_id
_entity_poly.type
_entity_poly.pdbx_seq_one_letter_code
_entity_poly.pdbx_strand_id
1 'polypeptide(L)'
;MVAIDWENKIALLACLILAASTYGVTYIIALGWTTSTAAAYTKRLTRNAIFMLGYCVGNLVSPQIWVPSAGPRYYGAWISMIIVAWVGTPAILLTIRFILIRRNQQREKYLGDASSEQAEGGIVEELNAEGATVRVKVDLAILDLSDLQNKSFRYPI
;
A
#
# COMPACT_ATOMS: atom_id res chain seq x y z
N MET A 1 -1.69 -26.92 9.14
CA MET A 1 -0.41 -27.63 8.90
C MET A 1 0.37 -27.98 10.17
N VAL A 2 0.47 -27.08 11.15
CA VAL A 2 1.20 -27.35 12.41
C VAL A 2 0.45 -28.30 13.34
N ALA A 3 -0.90 -28.25 13.39
CA ALA A 3 -1.73 -28.99 14.34
C ALA A 3 -2.46 -30.24 13.79
N ILE A 4 -2.23 -30.63 12.52
CA ILE A 4 -2.97 -31.72 11.85
C ILE A 4 -2.10 -32.98 11.79
N ASP A 5 -2.67 -34.17 11.98
CA ASP A 5 -1.90 -35.41 11.89
C ASP A 5 -1.44 -35.73 10.45
N TRP A 6 -0.30 -36.41 10.30
CA TRP A 6 0.34 -36.67 8.98
C TRP A 6 -0.47 -37.62 8.09
N GLU A 7 -1.27 -38.49 8.69
CA GLU A 7 -2.10 -39.45 7.95
C GLU A 7 -3.26 -38.79 7.21
N ASN A 8 -3.73 -37.62 7.68
CA ASN A 8 -4.85 -36.93 7.07
C ASN A 8 -4.40 -36.02 5.90
N LYS A 9 -4.03 -36.66 4.80
CA LYS A 9 -3.56 -36.00 3.56
C LYS A 9 -4.60 -35.04 2.97
N ILE A 10 -5.89 -35.35 3.12
CA ILE A 10 -6.99 -34.50 2.61
C ILE A 10 -7.03 -33.18 3.40
N ALA A 11 -6.93 -33.22 4.72
CA ALA A 11 -6.91 -32.02 5.55
C ALA A 11 -5.66 -31.15 5.30
N LEU A 12 -4.49 -31.79 5.08
CA LEU A 12 -3.26 -31.08 4.70
C LEU A 12 -3.39 -30.39 3.33
N LEU A 13 -3.98 -31.07 2.35
CA LEU A 13 -4.21 -30.54 1.01
C LEU A 13 -5.25 -29.39 1.05
N ALA A 14 -6.32 -29.52 1.82
CA ALA A 14 -7.30 -28.45 2.03
C ALA A 14 -6.66 -27.19 2.66
N CYS A 15 -5.81 -27.36 3.67
CA CYS A 15 -5.06 -26.24 4.25
C CYS A 15 -4.12 -25.56 3.24
N LEU A 16 -3.44 -26.33 2.40
CA LEU A 16 -2.55 -25.80 1.37
C LEU A 16 -3.34 -24.99 0.32
N ILE A 17 -4.46 -25.53 -0.15
CA ILE A 17 -5.32 -24.86 -1.13
C ILE A 17 -5.88 -23.58 -0.55
N LEU A 18 -6.41 -23.61 0.68
CA LEU A 18 -6.97 -22.43 1.33
C LEU A 18 -5.92 -21.31 1.45
N ALA A 19 -4.69 -21.65 1.85
CA ALA A 19 -3.60 -20.69 1.91
C ALA A 19 -3.25 -20.12 0.53
N ALA A 20 -3.15 -20.96 -0.50
CA ALA A 20 -2.86 -20.53 -1.87
C ALA A 20 -3.93 -19.59 -2.45
N SER A 21 -5.21 -19.89 -2.22
CA SER A 21 -6.34 -19.07 -2.69
C SER A 21 -6.36 -17.68 -2.05
N THR A 22 -6.00 -17.57 -0.77
CA THR A 22 -5.99 -16.27 -0.07
C THR A 22 -4.88 -15.32 -0.52
N TYR A 23 -3.74 -15.85 -0.99
CA TYR A 23 -2.59 -15.04 -1.40
C TYR A 23 -2.91 -14.14 -2.60
N GLY A 24 -3.50 -14.70 -3.65
CA GLY A 24 -3.78 -13.96 -4.89
C GLY A 24 -4.73 -12.78 -4.70
N VAL A 25 -5.81 -12.99 -3.95
CA VAL A 25 -6.80 -11.93 -3.66
C VAL A 25 -6.16 -10.80 -2.85
N THR A 26 -5.38 -11.15 -1.82
CA THR A 26 -4.72 -10.15 -0.96
C THR A 26 -3.71 -9.32 -1.75
N TYR A 27 -2.96 -9.94 -2.66
CA TYR A 27 -1.98 -9.28 -3.52
C TYR A 27 -2.63 -8.21 -4.44
N ILE A 28 -3.73 -8.57 -5.10
CA ILE A 28 -4.46 -7.66 -6.01
C ILE A 28 -5.04 -6.48 -5.24
N ILE A 29 -5.63 -6.73 -4.06
CA ILE A 29 -6.18 -5.67 -3.21
C ILE A 29 -5.08 -4.72 -2.74
N ALA A 30 -3.91 -5.24 -2.33
CA ALA A 30 -2.79 -4.42 -1.90
C ALA A 30 -2.24 -3.51 -3.03
N LEU A 31 -2.17 -4.03 -4.27
CA LEU A 31 -1.79 -3.25 -5.45
C LEU A 31 -2.80 -2.13 -5.73
N GLY A 32 -4.10 -2.45 -5.71
CA GLY A 32 -5.16 -1.47 -5.89
C GLY A 32 -5.11 -0.37 -4.82
N TRP A 33 -4.92 -0.75 -3.56
CA TRP A 33 -4.78 0.19 -2.44
C TRP A 33 -3.59 1.13 -2.64
N THR A 34 -2.43 0.58 -3.02
CA THR A 34 -1.19 1.34 -3.23
C THR A 34 -1.36 2.43 -4.29
N THR A 35 -2.11 2.12 -5.35
CA THR A 35 -2.41 3.04 -6.45
C THR A 35 -3.44 4.11 -6.03
N SER A 36 -4.50 3.72 -5.33
CA SER A 36 -5.57 4.64 -4.87
C SER A 36 -5.11 5.62 -3.78
N THR A 37 -4.04 5.29 -3.05
CA THR A 37 -3.51 6.13 -1.95
C THR A 37 -2.51 7.19 -2.42
N ALA A 38 -2.31 7.34 -3.73
CA ALA A 38 -1.46 8.37 -4.32
C ALA A 38 -2.25 9.23 -5.33
N ALA A 39 -2.07 10.54 -5.27
CA ALA A 39 -2.68 11.53 -6.15
C ALA A 39 -1.89 11.67 -7.46
N ALA A 40 -0.58 11.87 -7.35
CA ALA A 40 0.34 12.06 -8.46
C ALA A 40 0.61 10.76 -9.25
N TYR A 41 0.69 10.88 -10.58
CA TYR A 41 1.00 9.76 -11.47
C TYR A 41 2.40 9.21 -11.23
N THR A 42 3.41 10.09 -11.11
CA THR A 42 4.79 9.65 -10.84
C THR A 42 4.88 8.95 -9.50
N LYS A 43 4.15 9.44 -8.48
CA LYS A 43 4.14 8.80 -7.16
C LYS A 43 3.45 7.43 -7.18
N ARG A 44 2.36 7.25 -7.95
CA ARG A 44 1.73 5.93 -8.16
C ARG A 44 2.73 4.94 -8.76
N LEU A 45 3.46 5.37 -9.79
CA LEU A 45 4.45 4.53 -10.46
C LEU A 45 5.58 4.14 -9.50
N THR A 46 6.16 5.08 -8.76
CA THR A 46 7.22 4.80 -7.78
C THR A 46 6.75 3.83 -6.70
N ARG A 47 5.54 4.00 -6.15
CA ARG A 47 5.01 3.09 -5.14
C ARG A 47 4.79 1.67 -5.70
N ASN A 48 4.26 1.55 -6.91
CA ASN A 48 4.11 0.25 -7.58
C ASN A 48 5.46 -0.42 -7.86
N ALA A 49 6.49 0.35 -8.24
CA ALA A 49 7.85 -0.16 -8.42
C ALA A 49 8.44 -0.69 -7.10
N ILE A 50 8.28 0.05 -5.99
CA ILE A 50 8.72 -0.40 -4.66
C ILE A 50 8.00 -1.69 -4.24
N PHE A 51 6.70 -1.79 -4.52
CA PHE A 51 5.93 -2.99 -4.23
C PHE A 51 6.45 -4.21 -5.03
N MET A 52 6.76 -4.04 -6.31
CA MET A 52 7.37 -5.09 -7.14
C MET A 52 8.76 -5.49 -6.66
N LEU A 53 9.58 -4.53 -6.20
CA LEU A 53 10.87 -4.86 -5.58
C LEU A 53 10.69 -5.71 -4.33
N GLY A 54 9.72 -5.38 -3.47
CA GLY A 54 9.37 -6.19 -2.30
C GLY A 54 8.96 -7.63 -2.68
N TYR A 55 8.17 -7.79 -3.74
CA TYR A 55 7.80 -9.10 -4.28
C TYR A 55 9.02 -9.90 -4.74
N CYS A 56 9.96 -9.28 -5.46
CA CYS A 56 11.21 -9.92 -5.88
C CYS A 56 12.05 -10.37 -4.68
N VAL A 57 12.19 -9.54 -3.65
CA VAL A 57 12.93 -9.87 -2.41
C VAL A 57 12.24 -11.02 -1.66
N GLY A 58 10.91 -11.02 -1.58
CA GLY A 58 10.15 -12.10 -0.97
C GLY A 58 10.39 -13.45 -1.65
N ASN A 59 10.43 -13.47 -2.98
CA ASN A 59 10.73 -14.68 -3.74
C ASN A 59 12.17 -15.18 -3.51
N LEU A 60 13.12 -14.27 -3.32
CA LEU A 60 14.51 -14.62 -3.03
C LEU A 60 14.68 -15.21 -1.62
N VAL A 61 13.96 -14.69 -0.62
CA VAL A 61 14.03 -15.15 0.77
C VAL A 61 13.21 -16.43 0.99
N SER A 62 12.12 -16.63 0.25
CA SER A 62 11.23 -17.80 0.36
C SER A 62 11.95 -19.16 0.46
N PRO A 63 12.89 -19.53 -0.46
CA PRO A 63 13.59 -20.81 -0.36
C PRO A 63 14.55 -20.90 0.84
N GLN A 64 15.03 -19.77 1.36
CA GLN A 64 15.98 -19.74 2.49
C GLN A 64 15.32 -20.11 3.82
N ILE A 65 14.00 -20.01 3.92
CA ILE A 65 13.24 -20.36 5.13
C ILE A 65 13.20 -21.88 5.34
N TRP A 66 13.40 -22.67 4.29
CA TRP A 66 13.35 -24.13 4.32
C TRP A 66 14.70 -24.72 4.76
N VAL A 67 14.97 -24.65 6.06
CA VAL A 67 16.22 -25.17 6.63
C VAL A 67 16.26 -26.70 6.59
N PRO A 68 17.24 -27.35 5.92
CA PRO A 68 17.31 -28.81 5.79
C PRO A 68 17.34 -29.55 7.14
N SER A 69 17.95 -28.93 8.16
CA SER A 69 18.01 -29.47 9.52
C SER A 69 16.64 -29.54 10.24
N ALA A 70 15.61 -28.87 9.72
CA ALA A 70 14.25 -28.86 10.28
C ALA A 70 13.29 -29.85 9.58
N GLY A 71 13.81 -30.71 8.69
CA GLY A 71 13.04 -31.81 8.11
C GLY A 71 12.59 -32.83 9.16
N PRO A 72 11.53 -33.62 8.91
CA PRO A 72 10.74 -33.75 7.67
C PRO A 72 9.53 -32.80 7.57
N ARG A 73 9.19 -32.07 8.64
CA ARG A 73 7.95 -31.28 8.71
C ARG A 73 8.14 -29.77 8.64
N TYR A 74 9.36 -29.27 8.81
CA TYR A 74 9.73 -27.86 8.68
C TYR A 74 8.83 -26.92 9.49
N TYR A 75 8.55 -27.27 10.75
CA TYR A 75 7.67 -26.48 11.63
C TYR A 75 8.09 -25.02 11.72
N GLY A 76 9.40 -24.74 11.77
CA GLY A 76 9.93 -23.37 11.78
C GLY A 76 9.52 -22.55 10.56
N ALA A 77 9.50 -23.16 9.37
CA ALA A 77 9.08 -22.49 8.14
C ALA A 77 7.57 -22.20 8.13
N TRP A 78 6.76 -23.17 8.55
CA TRP A 78 5.31 -22.99 8.64
C TRP A 78 4.91 -21.94 9.68
N ILE A 79 5.55 -21.97 10.85
CA ILE A 79 5.27 -21.02 11.93
C ILE A 79 5.68 -19.60 11.51
N SER A 80 6.86 -19.42 10.92
CA SER A 80 7.31 -18.10 10.48
C SER A 80 6.39 -17.51 9.41
N MET A 81 5.95 -18.31 8.44
CA MET A 81 4.96 -17.89 7.44
C MET A 81 3.63 -17.48 8.07
N ILE A 82 3.11 -18.26 9.02
CA ILE A 82 1.87 -17.94 9.73
C ILE A 82 2.01 -16.63 10.52
N ILE A 83 3.09 -16.46 11.29
CA ILE A 83 3.29 -15.26 12.10
C ILE A 83 3.39 -14.02 11.20
N VAL A 84 4.16 -14.08 10.12
CA VAL A 84 4.30 -12.93 9.20
C VAL A 84 2.98 -12.61 8.53
N ALA A 85 2.22 -13.62 8.08
CA ALA A 85 0.95 -13.41 7.41
C ALA A 85 -0.15 -12.88 8.34
N TRP A 86 -0.28 -13.43 9.55
CA TRP A 86 -1.39 -13.14 10.48
C TRP A 86 -1.09 -12.01 11.47
N VAL A 87 0.18 -11.68 11.68
CA VAL A 87 0.58 -10.59 12.59
C VAL A 87 1.28 -9.48 11.84
N GLY A 88 2.29 -9.82 11.02
CA GLY A 88 3.10 -8.83 10.30
C GLY A 88 2.27 -8.00 9.30
N THR A 89 1.59 -8.67 8.38
CA THR A 89 0.76 -8.00 7.36
C THR A 89 -0.33 -7.10 7.96
N PRO A 90 -1.19 -7.55 8.88
CA PRO A 90 -2.20 -6.67 9.47
C PRO A 90 -1.59 -5.56 10.32
N ALA A 91 -0.48 -5.79 11.03
CA ALA A 91 0.19 -4.73 11.77
C ALA A 91 0.67 -3.60 10.85
N ILE A 92 1.27 -3.92 9.71
CA ILE A 92 1.69 -2.93 8.71
C ILE A 92 0.47 -2.20 8.14
N LEU A 93 -0.59 -2.92 7.77
CA LEU A 93 -1.82 -2.31 7.24
C LEU A 93 -2.50 -1.38 8.25
N LEU A 94 -2.61 -1.80 9.52
CA LEU A 94 -3.16 -0.97 10.58
C LEU A 94 -2.31 0.27 10.84
N THR A 95 -0.98 0.14 10.78
CA THR A 95 -0.06 1.28 10.91
C THR A 95 -0.26 2.28 9.78
N ILE A 96 -0.33 1.80 8.53
CA ILE A 96 -0.61 2.63 7.35
C ILE A 96 -1.98 3.32 7.49
N ARG A 97 -3.02 2.57 7.87
CA ARG A 97 -4.37 3.10 8.09
C ARG A 97 -4.39 4.17 9.18
N PHE A 98 -3.70 3.96 10.30
CA PHE A 98 -3.60 4.94 11.38
C PHE A 98 -2.92 6.24 10.92
N ILE A 99 -1.83 6.12 10.16
CA ILE A 99 -1.14 7.27 9.56
C ILE A 99 -2.07 8.02 8.60
N LEU A 100 -2.83 7.30 7.77
CA LEU A 100 -3.78 7.87 6.82
C LEU A 100 -4.93 8.60 7.53
N ILE A 101 -5.52 8.01 8.57
CA ILE A 101 -6.57 8.64 9.39
C ILE A 101 -6.04 9.93 10.03
N ARG A 102 -4.86 9.86 10.66
CA ARG A 102 -4.25 11.03 11.31
C ARG A 102 -3.96 12.15 10.31
N ARG A 103 -3.53 11.81 9.09
CA ARG A 103 -3.31 12.77 8.00
C ARG A 103 -4.62 13.36 7.47
N ASN A 104 -5.68 12.57 7.35
CA ASN A 104 -7.01 13.08 6.98
C ASN A 104 -7.56 14.02 8.06
N GLN A 105 -7.41 13.70 9.35
CA GLN A 105 -7.83 14.58 10.45
C GLN A 105 -7.05 15.91 10.49
N GLN A 106 -5.75 15.88 10.23
CA GLN A 106 -4.96 17.12 10.10
C GLN A 106 -5.47 17.98 8.94
N ARG A 107 -5.76 17.37 7.78
CA ARG A 107 -6.29 18.07 6.59
C ARG A 107 -7.68 18.65 6.83
N GLU A 108 -8.53 17.94 7.55
CA GLU A 108 -9.86 18.42 7.92
C GLU A 108 -9.79 19.69 8.78
N LYS A 109 -8.82 19.79 9.70
CA LYS A 109 -8.56 21.03 10.45
C LYS A 109 -8.10 22.17 9.56
N TYR A 110 -7.20 21.89 8.61
CA TYR A 110 -6.75 22.91 7.65
C TYR A 110 -7.84 23.38 6.68
N LEU A 111 -8.72 22.48 6.22
CA LEU A 111 -9.87 22.83 5.37
C LEU A 111 -11.01 23.49 6.15
N GLY A 112 -11.16 23.20 7.45
CA GLY A 112 -12.14 23.86 8.31
C GLY A 112 -11.80 25.33 8.61
N ASP A 113 -10.51 25.67 8.67
CA ASP A 113 -10.02 27.05 8.85
C ASP A 113 -9.85 27.83 7.53
N ALA A 114 -9.65 27.14 6.40
CA ALA A 114 -9.49 27.77 5.09
C ALA A 114 -10.83 27.87 4.36
N SER A 115 -11.34 29.09 4.19
CA SER A 115 -12.53 29.39 3.39
C SER A 115 -12.50 28.65 2.05
N SER A 116 -13.63 28.02 1.71
CA SER A 116 -13.83 26.99 0.68
C SER A 116 -13.40 27.33 -0.76
N GLU A 117 -12.96 28.55 -1.05
CA GLU A 117 -12.54 28.97 -2.39
C GLU A 117 -11.09 28.58 -2.76
N GLN A 118 -10.21 28.36 -1.78
CA GLN A 118 -8.80 27.97 -2.04
C GLN A 118 -8.58 26.45 -2.11
N ALA A 119 -9.60 25.65 -1.81
CA ALA A 119 -9.48 24.20 -1.70
C ALA A 119 -9.58 23.46 -3.05
N GLU A 120 -10.07 24.08 -4.13
CA GLU A 120 -10.34 23.39 -5.40
C GLU A 120 -9.51 23.87 -6.61
N GLY A 121 -8.61 24.85 -6.45
CA GLY A 121 -7.85 25.38 -7.58
C GLY A 121 -6.39 25.59 -7.26
N GLY A 122 -5.50 24.89 -7.97
CA GLY A 122 -4.09 25.24 -8.02
C GLY A 122 -3.99 26.53 -8.82
N ILE A 123 -3.72 27.65 -8.16
CA ILE A 123 -3.39 28.88 -8.87
C ILE A 123 -1.93 28.71 -9.32
N VAL A 124 -1.72 28.52 -10.62
CA VAL A 124 -0.38 28.56 -11.22
C VAL A 124 -0.25 29.94 -11.87
N GLU A 125 0.83 30.64 -11.53
CA GLU A 125 1.19 31.88 -12.18
C GLU A 125 1.96 31.53 -13.47
N GLU A 126 1.31 31.65 -14.63
CA GLU A 126 2.01 31.61 -15.91
C GLU A 126 2.57 33.00 -16.22
N LEU A 127 3.82 33.02 -16.69
CA LEU A 127 4.49 34.22 -17.17
C LEU A 127 4.21 34.35 -18.67
N ASN A 128 3.41 35.34 -19.06
CA ASN A 128 3.21 35.63 -20.49
C ASN A 128 4.52 36.16 -21.10
N ALA A 129 4.61 36.10 -22.44
CA ALA A 129 5.74 36.58 -23.25
C ALA A 129 6.13 38.06 -23.03
N GLU A 130 5.33 38.81 -22.27
CA GLU A 130 5.50 40.23 -21.93
C GLU A 130 5.89 40.46 -20.45
N GLY A 131 6.18 39.40 -19.69
CA GLY A 131 6.70 39.51 -18.31
C GLY A 131 5.66 39.81 -17.23
N ALA A 132 4.36 39.72 -17.53
CA ALA A 132 3.28 39.85 -16.55
C ALA A 132 2.81 38.47 -16.05
N THR A 133 2.69 38.32 -14.72
CA THR A 133 2.21 37.10 -14.05
C THR A 133 0.69 37.02 -14.12
N VAL A 134 0.15 36.06 -14.88
CA VAL A 134 -1.29 35.78 -14.95
C VAL A 134 -1.60 34.56 -14.11
N ARG A 135 -2.52 34.72 -13.14
CA ARG A 135 -3.00 33.65 -12.27
C ARG A 135 -4.02 32.79 -13.02
N VAL A 136 -3.59 31.66 -13.55
CA VAL A 136 -4.47 30.69 -14.22
C VAL A 136 -4.88 29.62 -13.20
N LYS A 137 -6.18 29.39 -13.06
CA LYS A 137 -6.73 28.32 -12.23
C LYS A 137 -6.55 27.01 -13.02
N VAL A 138 -5.44 26.33 -12.78
CA VAL A 138 -5.13 25.06 -13.44
C VAL A 138 -5.64 23.92 -12.55
N ASP A 139 -6.26 22.92 -13.17
CA ASP A 139 -6.67 21.71 -12.48
C ASP A 139 -5.44 21.09 -11.78
N LEU A 140 -5.54 20.84 -10.46
CA LEU A 140 -4.43 20.29 -9.67
C LEU A 140 -3.95 18.93 -10.19
N ALA A 141 -4.71 18.27 -11.08
CA ALA A 141 -4.33 17.04 -11.77
C ALA A 141 -3.25 17.25 -12.84
N ILE A 142 -3.10 18.46 -13.40
CA ILE A 142 -2.10 18.78 -14.43
C ILE A 142 -0.71 18.99 -13.79
N LEU A 143 -0.68 19.56 -12.59
CA LEU A 143 0.54 19.59 -11.80
C LEU A 143 0.65 18.23 -11.10
N ASP A 144 1.69 17.46 -11.39
CA ASP A 144 1.97 16.16 -10.75
C ASP A 144 2.38 16.36 -9.27
N LEU A 145 1.45 16.91 -8.48
CA LEU A 145 1.65 17.33 -7.11
C LEU A 145 1.59 16.11 -6.22
N SER A 146 2.66 15.93 -5.48
CA SER A 146 2.75 14.86 -4.50
C SER A 146 1.61 15.01 -3.48
N ASP A 147 1.09 13.90 -2.93
CA ASP A 147 0.05 13.96 -1.87
C ASP A 147 0.39 14.90 -0.70
N LEU A 148 1.66 15.24 -0.47
CA LEU A 148 2.09 16.20 0.56
C LEU A 148 1.85 17.67 0.14
N GLN A 149 1.91 17.95 -1.16
CA GLN A 149 1.70 19.28 -1.74
C GLN A 149 0.22 19.50 -2.10
N ASN A 150 -0.50 18.47 -2.54
CA ASN A 150 -1.94 18.54 -2.78
C ASN A 150 -2.71 18.31 -1.46
N LYS A 151 -3.10 19.41 -0.81
CA LYS A 151 -3.91 19.39 0.43
C LYS A 151 -5.39 19.04 0.18
N SER A 152 -5.87 19.18 -1.05
CA SER A 152 -7.24 18.87 -1.47
C SER A 152 -7.50 17.37 -1.66
N PHE A 153 -6.44 16.58 -1.89
CA PHE A 153 -6.55 15.13 -2.01
C PHE A 153 -6.92 14.47 -0.67
N ARG A 154 -8.04 13.75 -0.61
CA ARG A 154 -8.39 12.89 0.52
C ARG A 154 -7.96 11.45 0.23
N TYR A 155 -7.32 10.83 1.21
CA TYR A 155 -7.00 9.41 1.10
C TYR A 155 -8.31 8.61 1.20
N PRO A 156 -8.58 7.67 0.27
CA PRO A 156 -9.66 6.72 0.42
C PRO A 156 -9.29 5.76 1.56
N ILE A 157 -10.11 5.75 2.62
CA ILE A 157 -9.96 4.88 3.80
C ILE A 157 -11.13 3.89 3.80
#